data_AF-A0A1W1VMW1-F1
#
_entry.id   AF-A0A1W1VMW1-F1
#
_cell.length_a   1.000
_cell.length_b   1.000
_cell.length_c   1.000
_cell.angle_alpha   90.00
_cell.angle_beta   90.00
_cell.angle_gamma   90.00
#
_symmetry.space_group_name_H-M   'P 1'
#
loop_
_entity.id
_entity.type
_entity.pdbx_description
1 polymer ?
#
loop_
_entity_poly.entity_id
_entity_poly.type
_entity_poly.pdbx_seq_one_letter_code
_entity_poly.pdbx_strand_id
1 'polypeptide(L)' 'MRAYKGIVENGVVVLIGARLPEGTSVTVTVGEAELLRARITNALNRPRKVRVRLKPTPGLLAEAALLTAVGEVGE' A
#
# COMPACT_ATOMS: atom_id res chain seq x y z
N MET A 1 -17.90 -29.22 -14.10
CA MET A 1 -17.16 -28.02 -13.65
C MET A 1 -15.67 -28.30 -13.76
N ARG A 2 -14.88 -27.36 -14.31
CA ARG A 2 -13.42 -27.45 -14.38
C ARG A 2 -12.81 -26.47 -13.38
N ALA A 3 -11.79 -26.91 -12.67
CA ALA A 3 -11.00 -26.04 -11.81
C ALA A 3 -9.87 -25.42 -12.63
N TYR A 4 -9.68 -24.12 -12.46
CA TYR A 4 -8.57 -23.38 -13.05
C TYR A 4 -7.74 -22.76 -11.94
N LYS A 5 -6.43 -22.78 -12.09
CA LYS A 5 -5.53 -22.10 -11.16
C LYS A 5 -5.47 -20.63 -11.54
N GLY A 6 -5.52 -19.75 -10.55
CA GLY A 6 -5.42 -18.31 -10.75
C GLY A 6 -4.85 -17.61 -9.53
N ILE A 7 -4.54 -16.34 -9.69
CA ILE A 7 -4.14 -15.42 -8.64
C ILE A 7 -5.07 -14.21 -8.64
N VAL A 8 -5.11 -13.49 -7.53
CA VAL A 8 -5.78 -12.19 -7.47
C VAL A 8 -4.74 -11.11 -7.70
N GLU A 9 -4.89 -10.34 -8.77
CA GLU A 9 -4.09 -9.15 -9.05
C GLU A 9 -5.02 -7.94 -9.10
N ASN A 10 -4.72 -6.91 -8.30
CA ASN A 10 -5.51 -5.67 -8.23
C ASN A 10 -7.02 -5.91 -7.97
N GLY A 11 -7.35 -6.94 -7.19
CA GLY A 11 -8.74 -7.31 -6.89
C GLY A 11 -9.45 -8.10 -8.00
N VAL A 12 -8.76 -8.46 -9.09
CA VAL A 12 -9.29 -9.24 -10.20
C VAL A 12 -8.65 -10.63 -10.23
N VAL A 13 -9.44 -11.68 -10.46
CA VAL A 13 -8.94 -13.04 -10.61
C VAL A 13 -8.35 -13.21 -12.00
N VAL A 14 -7.05 -13.51 -12.07
CA VAL A 14 -6.31 -13.79 -13.30
C VAL A 14 -5.99 -15.28 -13.35
N LEU A 15 -6.42 -15.95 -14.42
CA LEU A 15 -6.13 -17.36 -14.64
C LEU A 15 -4.70 -17.57 -15.13
N ILE A 16 -4.03 -18.60 -14.61
CA ILE A 16 -2.68 -18.98 -15.00
C ILE A 16 -2.76 -20.12 -16.01
N GLY A 17 -2.19 -19.92 -17.20
CA GLY A 17 -2.07 -20.96 -18.22
C GLY A 17 -3.38 -21.38 -18.89
N ALA A 18 -4.45 -20.60 -18.70
CA ALA A 18 -5.74 -20.83 -19.34
C ALA A 18 -6.37 -19.50 -19.74
N ARG A 19 -7.10 -19.51 -20.87
CA ARG A 19 -8.01 -18.43 -21.28
C ARG A 19 -9.40 -19.01 -21.39
N LEU A 20 -10.38 -18.24 -20.92
CA LEU A 20 -11.79 -18.57 -21.07
C LEU A 20 -12.39 -17.73 -22.20
N PRO A 21 -13.40 -18.25 -22.91
CA PRO A 21 -14.14 -17.47 -23.89
C PRO A 21 -14.81 -16.24 -23.24
N GLU A 22 -14.94 -15.16 -24.01
CA GLU A 22 -15.73 -14.02 -23.55
C GLU A 22 -17.20 -14.40 -23.32
N GLY A 23 -17.84 -13.73 -22.35
CA GLY A 23 -19.21 -14.06 -21.93
C GLY A 23 -19.33 -15.29 -21.02
N THR A 24 -18.23 -15.99 -20.71
CA THR A 24 -18.27 -17.12 -19.76
C THR A 24 -18.55 -16.64 -18.34
N SER A 25 -19.67 -17.08 -17.75
CA SER A 25 -19.93 -16.90 -16.31
C SER A 25 -19.07 -17.86 -15.50
N VAL A 26 -18.34 -17.33 -14.52
CA VAL A 26 -17.43 -18.09 -13.67
C VAL A 26 -17.80 -17.95 -12.19
N THR A 27 -17.77 -19.08 -11.48
CA THR A 27 -17.83 -19.12 -10.02
C THR A 27 -16.42 -19.40 -9.51
N VAL A 28 -15.91 -18.52 -8.66
CA VAL A 28 -14.58 -18.67 -8.06
C VAL A 28 -14.71 -19.27 -6.67
N THR A 29 -14.04 -20.39 -6.45
CA THR A 29 -13.92 -21.00 -5.12
C THR A 29 -12.49 -20.77 -4.63
N VAL A 30 -12.36 -20.08 -3.49
CA VAL A 30 -11.07 -19.86 -2.83
C VAL A 30 -10.97 -20.81 -1.64
N GLY A 31 -9.93 -21.65 -1.63
CA GLY A 31 -9.63 -22.53 -0.50
C GLY A 31 -9.20 -21.73 0.73
N GLU A 32 -9.43 -22.28 1.93
CA GLU A 32 -9.13 -21.60 3.19
C GLU A 32 -7.61 -21.34 3.36
N ALA A 33 -6.78 -22.29 2.94
CA ALA A 33 -5.32 -22.16 2.99
C ALA A 33 -4.80 -21.05 2.05
N GLU A 34 -5.39 -20.91 0.86
CA GLU A 34 -5.07 -19.83 -0.09
C GLU A 34 -5.47 -18.47 0.47
N LEU A 35 -6.62 -18.41 1.14
CA LEU A 35 -7.12 -17.20 1.77
C LEU A 35 -6.21 -16.75 2.93
N LEU A 36 -5.74 -17.70 3.75
CA LEU A 36 -4.76 -17.44 4.80
C LEU A 36 -3.43 -16.92 4.23
N ARG A 37 -2.90 -17.58 3.19
CA ARG A 37 -1.67 -17.16 2.52
C ARG A 37 -1.79 -15.73 1.97
N ALA A 38 -2.90 -15.44 1.28
CA ALA A 38 -3.17 -14.11 0.75
C ALA A 38 -3.23 -13.04 1.86
N ARG A 39 -3.85 -13.34 3.01
CA ARG A 39 -3.90 -12.42 4.16
C ARG A 39 -2.52 -12.14 4.75
N ILE A 40 -1.69 -13.16 4.91
CA ILE A 40 -0.32 -13.02 5.43
C ILE A 40 0.51 -12.16 4.48
N THR A 41 0.50 -12.46 3.18
CA THR A 41 1.23 -11.68 2.17
C THR A 41 0.78 -10.21 2.16
N ASN A 42 -0.52 -9.95 2.24
CA ASN A 42 -1.06 -8.58 2.30
C ASN A 42 -0.61 -7.85 3.57
N ALA A 43 -0.64 -8.52 4.72
CA ALA A 43 -0.17 -7.93 5.98
C ALA A 43 1.32 -7.59 5.95
N LEU A 44 2.15 -8.44 5.33
CA LEU A 44 3.60 -8.23 5.20
C LEU A 44 3.96 -7.11 4.22
N ASN A 45 3.23 -7.00 3.09
CA ASN A 45 3.47 -5.97 2.07
C ASN A 45 2.94 -4.58 2.48
N ARG A 46 2.33 -4.45 3.66
CA ARG A 46 1.83 -3.15 4.14
C ARG A 46 3.01 -2.21 4.37
N PRO A 47 3.04 -1.01 3.76
CA PRO A 47 4.12 -0.06 3.99
C PRO A 47 4.19 0.25 5.48
N ARG A 48 5.33 -0.05 6.10
CA ARG A 48 5.57 0.22 7.53
C ARG A 48 5.47 1.72 7.73
N LYS A 49 4.54 2.16 8.58
CA LYS A 49 4.47 3.58 9.00
C LYS A 49 5.77 3.95 9.71
N VAL A 50 6.66 4.64 9.01
CA VAL A 50 7.89 5.17 9.59
C VAL A 50 7.51 6.36 10.47
N ARG A 51 7.54 6.16 11.79
CA ARG A 51 7.43 7.27 12.74
C ARG A 51 8.80 7.95 12.81
N VAL A 52 9.01 8.96 11.98
CA VAL A 52 10.22 9.80 12.07
C VAL A 52 10.09 10.67 13.32
N ARG A 53 10.93 10.42 14.32
CA ARG A 53 11.07 11.30 15.48
C ARG A 53 11.99 12.43 15.08
N LEU A 54 11.40 13.53 14.58
CA LEU A 54 12.11 14.77 14.32
C LEU A 54 12.69 15.26 15.65
N LYS A 55 14.02 15.14 15.81
CA LYS A 55 14.73 15.85 16.86
C LYS A 55 14.84 17.30 16.39
N PRO A 56 14.38 18.29 17.18
CA PRO A 56 14.58 19.68 16.81
C PRO A 56 16.09 19.93 16.76
N THR A 57 16.61 20.15 15.55
CA THR A 57 17.96 20.67 15.37
C THR A 57 17.96 22.11 15.86
N PRO A 58 18.81 22.49 16.83
CA PRO A 58 18.80 23.84 17.41
C PRO A 58 19.03 24.96 16.37
N GLY A 59 19.62 24.64 15.22
CA GLY A 59 19.76 25.58 14.09
C GLY A 59 18.45 25.91 13.37
N LEU A 60 17.46 25.00 13.37
CA LEU A 60 16.19 25.22 12.66
C LEU A 60 15.26 26.19 13.40
N LEU A 61 15.35 26.21 14.73
CA LEU A 61 14.67 27.21 15.57
C LEU A 61 15.38 28.56 15.54
N ALA A 62 16.72 28.58 15.43
CA ALA A 62 17.49 29.81 15.30
C ALA A 62 17.20 30.51 13.95
N GLU A 63 17.08 29.75 12.85
CA GLU A 63 16.74 30.30 11.54
C GLU A 63 15.29 30.79 11.47
N ALA A 64 14.34 30.06 12.08
CA ALA A 64 12.95 30.51 12.20
C ALA A 64 12.81 31.78 13.06
N ALA A 65 13.55 31.87 14.17
CA ALA A 65 13.59 33.07 15.00
C ALA A 65 14.20 34.28 14.27
N LEU A 66 15.25 34.06 13.46
CA LEU A 66 15.86 35.12 12.65
C LEU A 66 14.91 35.62 11.54
N LEU A 67 14.20 34.72 10.86
CA LEU A 67 13.18 35.07 9.87
C LEU A 67 12.00 35.84 10.50
N THR A 68 11.65 35.52 11.74
CA THR A 68 10.61 36.25 12.47
C THR A 68 11.09 37.63 12.91
N ALA A 69 12.36 37.76 13.34
CA ALA A 69 12.95 39.02 13.76
C ALA A 69 13.19 40.01 12.61
N VAL A 70 13.44 39.52 11.39
CA VAL A 70 13.60 40.38 10.20
C VAL A 70 12.26 40.91 9.67
N GLY A 71 11.14 40.25 10.01
CA GLY A 71 9.80 40.69 9.63
C GLY A 71 9.24 41.88 10.43
N GLU A 72 9.75 42.16 11.62
CA GLU A 72 9.23 43.23 12.50
C GLU A 72 9.94 44.59 12.32
N VAL A 73 10.95 44.69 11.45
CA VAL A 73 11.72 45.95 11.23
C VAL A 73 11.29 46.68 9.95
N GLY A 74 10.13 46.32 9.39
CA GLY A 74 9.61 46.89 8.15
C GLY A 74 8.16 47.36 8.27
N GLU A 75 7.88 48.32 9.16
CA GLU A 75 6.72 49.22 9.07
C GLU A 75 7.16 50.66 9.32
#